data_AF-A0A4U0XAI5-F1
#
_entry.id   AF-A0A4U0XAI5-F1
#
_cell.length_a   1.000
_cell.length_b   1.000
_cell.length_c   1.000
_cell.angle_alpha   90.00
_cell.angle_beta   90.00
_cell.angle_gamma   90.00
#
_symmetry.space_group_name_H-M   'P 1'
#
loop_
_entity.id
_entity.type
_entity.pdbx_description
1 polymer ?
#
loop_
_entity_poly.entity_id
_entity_poly.type
_entity_poly.pdbx_seq_one_letter_code
_entity_poly.pdbx_strand_id
1 'polypeptide(L)'
;MEYASDSAYDVRDRLETIKKILFSNVSNIYVNNVLAPPTEPADQSYVCFRNVKDLDAVLDFIDQDGERHPAMKIILIPQEYSWGRLKITSLMFSEIMRRWRVGPGFLDIVGAYGLKTNEDERNFYGWRESGARHEVCYNVPHVERHGRDLRDPWSLRQTAFYHQHSRNTEASRWIVLNASPRTRATLDRFLASDTRCCSLAVHTQLLTMLGSNWMPYVEDLTVALLEQDNKASYSSIDKLRDHGFTVTYHDLQELHMLQAKIDRASVAIDACVQIGRSCSQHFEGAAECPTASRMPCQSCLDVLGVYVSDMARHSQTLRRLDRRLKGVLDLISKVLMFRNEVLLQNFNRHSGDTLDALLAINQQSRVHQATLTQLFATAQADSVLLKILSIVATVYLPASLIATVFSSNLIQSATVAATQGSQRLVLSPQFWT
;
A
#
# COMPACT_ATOMS: atom_id res chain seq x y z
N MET A 1 21.47 -4.53 47.42
CA MET A 1 20.22 -5.31 47.56
C MET A 1 18.96 -4.47 47.27
N GLU A 2 19.07 -3.15 47.06
CA GLU A 2 17.94 -2.26 46.70
C GLU A 2 17.61 -2.19 45.20
N TYR A 3 18.56 -2.45 44.29
CA TYR A 3 18.35 -2.36 42.83
C TYR A 3 17.36 -3.39 42.24
N ALA A 4 17.05 -4.47 42.96
CA ALA A 4 16.12 -5.51 42.49
C ALA A 4 14.65 -5.15 42.73
N SER A 5 14.36 -4.21 43.64
CA SER A 5 13.00 -3.84 44.00
C SER A 5 12.41 -2.83 43.02
N ASP A 6 13.15 -1.78 42.64
CA ASP A 6 12.70 -0.76 41.67
C ASP A 6 12.45 -1.33 40.26
N SER A 7 13.28 -2.27 39.81
CA SER A 7 13.09 -2.95 38.52
C SER A 7 11.81 -3.80 38.48
N ALA A 8 11.39 -4.37 39.61
CA ALA A 8 10.20 -5.21 39.67
C ALA A 8 8.90 -4.39 39.65
N TYR A 9 8.93 -3.17 40.22
CA TYR A 9 7.80 -2.23 40.17
C TYR A 9 7.56 -1.68 38.75
N ASP A 10 8.62 -1.29 38.03
CA ASP A 10 8.53 -0.82 36.63
C ASP A 10 7.96 -1.89 35.68
N VAL A 11 8.40 -3.14 35.83
CA VAL A 11 7.96 -4.27 35.01
C VAL A 11 6.46 -4.57 35.18
N ARG A 12 5.96 -4.52 36.41
CA ARG A 12 4.56 -4.85 36.72
C ARG A 12 3.61 -3.80 36.14
N ASP A 13 3.97 -2.52 36.24
CA ASP A 13 3.16 -1.40 35.76
C ASP A 13 3.13 -1.34 34.22
N ARG A 14 4.29 -1.60 33.58
CA ARG A 14 4.39 -1.77 32.12
C ARG A 14 3.50 -2.91 31.61
N LEU A 15 3.51 -4.06 32.29
CA LEU A 15 2.69 -5.22 31.92
C LEU A 15 1.19 -4.97 32.11
N GLU A 16 0.76 -4.34 33.21
CA GLU A 16 -0.66 -4.04 33.45
C GLU A 16 -1.23 -3.08 32.40
N THR A 17 -0.43 -2.08 31.97
CA THR A 17 -0.85 -1.12 30.93
C THR A 17 -1.14 -1.79 29.58
N ILE A 18 -0.35 -2.81 29.20
CA ILE A 18 -0.47 -3.49 27.90
C ILE A 18 -1.14 -4.87 27.97
N LYS A 19 -1.58 -5.29 29.16
CA LYS A 19 -2.16 -6.61 29.43
C LYS A 19 -3.31 -6.96 28.51
N LYS A 20 -4.22 -6.00 28.31
CA LYS A 20 -5.37 -6.12 27.41
C LYS A 20 -5.01 -6.09 25.93
N ILE A 21 -3.77 -5.83 25.56
CA ILE A 21 -3.31 -5.82 24.15
C ILE A 21 -2.50 -7.09 23.87
N LEU A 22 -1.74 -7.53 24.85
CA LEU A 22 -0.74 -8.58 24.72
C LEU A 22 -1.31 -9.99 24.94
N PHE A 23 -2.13 -10.19 25.97
CA PHE A 23 -2.53 -11.51 26.45
C PHE A 23 -3.95 -11.89 26.03
N SER A 24 -4.12 -13.17 25.73
CA SER A 24 -5.42 -13.81 25.54
C SER A 24 -6.04 -14.16 26.89
N ASN A 25 -7.36 -14.38 26.89
CA ASN A 25 -8.07 -14.92 28.05
C ASN A 25 -7.93 -16.45 28.15
N VAL A 26 -7.44 -17.09 27.08
CA VAL A 26 -7.25 -18.55 27.00
C VAL A 26 -5.77 -18.86 26.79
N SER A 27 -5.29 -19.85 27.54
CA SER A 27 -3.95 -20.39 27.43
C SER A 27 -3.94 -21.62 26.53
N ASN A 28 -3.02 -21.65 25.57
CA ASN A 28 -2.76 -22.80 24.72
C ASN A 28 -1.30 -22.75 24.29
N ILE A 29 -0.42 -23.23 25.17
CA ILE A 29 1.03 -23.21 24.98
C ILE A 29 1.56 -24.64 24.78
N TYR A 30 2.79 -24.76 24.31
CA TYR A 30 3.48 -26.03 24.19
C TYR A 30 4.70 -26.03 25.10
N VAL A 31 4.97 -27.17 25.74
CA VAL A 31 6.14 -27.36 26.59
C VAL A 31 6.90 -28.60 26.14
N ASN A 32 8.22 -28.45 25.98
CA ASN A 32 9.11 -29.53 25.58
C ASN A 32 10.12 -29.75 26.72
N ASN A 33 10.19 -30.97 27.24
CA ASN A 33 11.20 -31.38 28.21
C ASN A 33 12.21 -32.31 27.53
N VAL A 34 13.46 -31.90 27.43
CA VAL A 34 14.57 -32.71 26.91
C VAL A 34 15.38 -33.19 28.11
N LEU A 35 15.37 -34.49 28.36
CA LEU A 35 16.15 -35.07 29.47
C LEU A 35 17.59 -35.34 29.03
N ALA A 36 18.52 -35.25 29.99
CA ALA A 36 19.89 -35.65 29.75
C ALA A 36 19.95 -37.14 29.34
N PRO A 37 20.82 -37.53 28.39
CA PRO A 37 20.98 -38.91 28.01
C PRO A 37 21.48 -39.74 29.21
N PRO A 38 21.02 -40.98 29.40
CA PRO A 38 21.64 -41.88 30.35
C PRO A 38 23.11 -42.17 29.96
N THR A 39 23.90 -42.55 30.96
CA THR A 39 25.30 -43.01 30.81
C THR A 39 25.45 -44.27 29.95
N GLU A 40 24.35 -44.97 29.65
CA GLU A 40 24.32 -46.14 28.77
C GLU A 40 23.62 -45.83 27.43
N PRO A 41 24.06 -46.42 26.30
CA PRO A 41 23.46 -46.21 25.00
C PRO A 41 22.08 -46.88 24.93
N ALA A 42 21.02 -46.13 25.22
CA ALA A 42 19.65 -46.56 25.01
C ALA A 42 19.02 -45.79 23.84
N ASP A 43 18.41 -46.55 22.93
CA ASP A 43 17.94 -46.19 21.59
C ASP A 43 16.63 -45.40 21.56
N GLN A 44 16.28 -44.71 22.66
CA GLN A 44 15.01 -43.97 22.79
C GLN A 44 15.24 -42.46 22.86
N SER A 45 14.40 -41.70 22.15
CA SER A 45 14.36 -40.24 22.24
C SER A 45 13.80 -39.79 23.59
N TYR A 46 14.55 -38.98 24.33
CA TYR A 46 14.22 -38.53 25.69
C TYR A 46 13.49 -37.17 25.73
N VAL A 47 12.64 -36.91 24.74
CA VAL A 47 11.93 -35.63 24.61
C VAL A 47 10.44 -35.84 24.87
N CYS A 48 9.89 -35.10 25.82
CA CYS A 48 8.46 -35.08 26.12
C CYS A 48 7.83 -33.80 25.56
N PHE A 49 6.91 -33.93 24.62
CA PHE A 49 6.14 -32.84 24.03
C PHE A 49 4.74 -32.81 24.65
N ARG A 50 4.33 -31.69 25.25
CA ARG A 50 2.99 -31.53 25.83
C ARG A 50 2.35 -30.23 25.40
N ASN A 51 1.03 -30.27 25.18
CA ASN A 51 0.21 -29.07 25.06
C ASN A 51 -0.39 -28.75 26.44
N VAL A 52 -0.28 -27.50 26.87
CA VAL A 52 -0.71 -27.08 28.21
C VAL A 52 -1.65 -25.88 28.12
N LYS A 53 -2.76 -25.98 28.85
CA LYS A 53 -3.81 -24.95 28.90
C LYS A 53 -4.01 -24.38 30.30
N ASP A 54 -3.64 -25.12 31.34
CA ASP A 54 -3.91 -24.77 32.72
C ASP A 54 -2.64 -24.34 33.46
N LEU A 55 -2.80 -23.46 34.45
CA LEU A 55 -1.67 -22.92 35.22
C LEU A 55 -0.91 -24.01 35.97
N ASP A 56 -1.63 -24.93 36.62
CA ASP A 56 -1.03 -25.98 37.45
C ASP A 56 -0.09 -26.87 36.64
N ALA A 57 -0.50 -27.27 35.43
CA ALA A 57 0.34 -28.07 34.54
C ALA A 57 1.60 -27.32 34.04
N VAL A 58 1.55 -25.99 33.94
CA VAL A 58 2.73 -25.17 33.64
C VAL A 58 3.66 -25.09 34.85
N LEU A 59 3.11 -24.87 36.05
CA LEU A 59 3.88 -24.85 37.29
C LEU A 59 4.55 -26.20 37.53
N ASP A 60 3.83 -27.30 37.35
CA ASP A 60 4.36 -28.66 37.40
C ASP A 60 5.54 -28.82 36.43
N PHE A 61 5.42 -28.36 35.19
CA PHE A 61 6.53 -28.43 34.23
C PHE A 61 7.74 -27.59 34.65
N ILE A 62 7.50 -26.40 35.19
CA ILE A 62 8.55 -25.48 35.65
C ILE A 62 9.29 -26.08 36.86
N ASP A 63 8.53 -26.50 37.85
CA ASP A 63 9.01 -26.99 39.15
C ASP A 63 9.43 -28.48 39.11
N GLN A 64 9.11 -29.21 38.04
CA GLN A 64 9.55 -30.59 37.83
C GLN A 64 11.09 -30.65 37.76
N ASP A 65 11.70 -30.90 38.91
CA ASP A 65 13.04 -31.45 39.07
C ASP A 65 12.85 -32.97 39.21
N GLY A 66 12.63 -33.66 38.09
CA GLY A 66 12.47 -35.12 38.10
C GLY A 66 13.73 -35.83 38.63
N GLU A 67 13.67 -37.16 38.77
CA GLU A 67 14.83 -37.99 39.20
C GLU A 67 16.07 -37.82 38.30
N ARG A 68 15.89 -37.35 37.06
CA ARG A 68 16.96 -36.94 36.13
C ARG A 68 16.88 -35.46 35.84
N HIS A 69 18.00 -34.76 35.96
CA HIS A 69 18.08 -33.35 35.61
C HIS A 69 17.80 -33.13 34.12
N PRO A 70 16.89 -32.21 33.76
CA PRO A 70 16.58 -31.92 32.37
C PRO A 70 17.73 -31.15 31.73
N ALA A 71 18.16 -31.59 30.55
CA ALA A 71 19.18 -30.89 29.76
C ALA A 71 18.61 -29.60 29.16
N MET A 72 17.33 -29.60 28.76
CA MET A 72 16.68 -28.43 28.19
C MET A 72 15.17 -28.40 28.48
N LYS A 73 14.67 -27.25 28.93
CA LYS A 73 13.22 -26.98 29.06
C LYS A 73 12.83 -25.86 28.10
N ILE A 74 11.81 -26.09 27.26
CA ILE A 74 11.36 -25.12 26.27
C ILE A 74 9.86 -24.86 26.46
N ILE A 75 9.48 -23.58 26.51
CA ILE A 75 8.09 -23.13 26.48
C ILE A 75 7.86 -22.40 25.16
N LEU A 76 6.91 -22.87 24.36
CA LEU A 76 6.47 -22.19 23.14
C LEU A 76 5.11 -21.55 23.37
N ILE A 77 5.05 -20.23 23.19
CA ILE A 77 3.85 -19.41 23.35
C ILE A 77 3.40 -18.95 21.96
N PRO A 78 2.34 -19.56 21.39
CA PRO A 78 1.83 -19.17 20.09
C PRO A 78 1.10 -17.82 20.14
N GLN A 79 0.92 -17.21 18.98
CA GLN A 79 0.01 -16.09 18.77
C GLN A 79 -1.25 -16.59 18.03
N GLU A 80 -2.38 -15.89 18.16
CA GLU A 80 -3.62 -16.21 17.42
C GLU A 80 -3.42 -16.09 15.89
N TYR A 81 -2.76 -15.02 15.49
CA TYR A 81 -2.27 -14.70 14.15
C TYR A 81 -1.17 -13.62 14.34
N SER A 82 -0.45 -13.23 13.29
CA SER A 82 0.71 -12.33 13.42
C SER A 82 0.44 -10.99 14.14
N TRP A 83 -0.80 -10.51 14.12
CA TRP A 83 -1.25 -9.27 14.78
C TRP A 83 -2.21 -9.52 15.96
N GLY A 84 -2.30 -10.76 16.42
CA GLY A 84 -3.22 -11.19 17.48
C GLY A 84 -2.58 -11.15 18.87
N ARG A 85 -3.30 -11.65 19.88
CA ARG A 85 -2.74 -11.81 21.23
C ARG A 85 -1.90 -13.07 21.33
N LEU A 86 -0.98 -13.09 22.30
CA LEU A 86 -0.30 -14.32 22.71
C LEU A 86 -1.33 -15.26 23.40
N LYS A 87 -1.29 -16.55 23.06
CA LYS A 87 -2.18 -17.60 23.60
C LYS A 87 -1.75 -18.04 25.01
N ILE A 88 -1.59 -17.07 25.89
CA ILE A 88 -1.25 -17.24 27.29
C ILE A 88 -1.96 -16.16 28.11
N THR A 89 -2.48 -16.54 29.27
CA THR A 89 -3.03 -15.58 30.22
C THR A 89 -1.92 -14.79 30.91
N SER A 90 -2.22 -13.54 31.30
CA SER A 90 -1.28 -12.69 32.03
C SER A 90 -0.76 -13.34 33.31
N LEU A 91 -1.62 -14.06 34.06
CA LEU A 91 -1.23 -14.75 35.28
C LEU A 91 -0.19 -15.85 35.00
N MET A 92 -0.44 -16.67 33.98
CA MET A 92 0.46 -17.76 33.61
C MET A 92 1.80 -17.23 33.08
N PHE A 93 1.78 -16.15 32.30
CA PHE A 93 3.01 -15.50 31.84
C PHE A 93 3.81 -14.92 33.02
N SER A 94 3.16 -14.21 33.94
CA SER A 94 3.80 -13.65 35.13
C SER A 94 4.44 -14.73 36.02
N GLU A 95 3.78 -15.88 36.19
CA GLU A 95 4.36 -16.99 36.95
C GLU A 95 5.58 -17.62 36.25
N ILE A 96 5.56 -17.80 34.92
CA ILE A 96 6.75 -18.25 34.17
C ILE A 96 7.92 -17.30 34.40
N MET A 97 7.70 -15.99 34.20
CA MET A 97 8.73 -14.97 34.36
C MET A 97 9.30 -14.95 35.77
N ARG A 98 8.44 -15.07 36.79
CA ARG A 98 8.84 -15.06 38.20
C ARG A 98 9.62 -16.31 38.60
N ARG A 99 9.14 -17.51 38.24
CA ARG A 99 9.74 -18.79 38.63
C ARG A 99 11.08 -19.02 37.96
N TRP A 100 11.18 -18.75 36.65
CA TRP A 100 12.44 -18.83 35.92
C TRP A 100 13.34 -17.61 36.15
N ARG A 101 12.85 -16.60 36.90
CA ARG A 101 13.53 -15.35 37.22
C ARG A 101 14.11 -14.68 35.97
N VAL A 102 13.28 -14.60 34.94
CA VAL A 102 13.61 -14.05 33.62
C VAL A 102 14.00 -12.59 33.78
N GLY A 103 15.13 -12.18 33.19
CA GLY A 103 15.61 -10.81 33.23
C GLY A 103 14.64 -9.82 32.58
N PRO A 104 14.58 -8.57 33.08
CA PRO A 104 13.63 -7.56 32.59
C PRO A 104 13.83 -7.20 31.12
N GLY A 105 15.04 -7.39 30.56
CA GLY A 105 15.34 -7.11 29.15
C GLY A 105 14.48 -7.93 28.17
N PHE A 106 13.96 -9.10 28.56
CA PHE A 106 13.04 -9.86 27.72
C PHE A 106 11.68 -9.16 27.53
N LEU A 107 11.26 -8.32 28.48
CA LEU A 107 9.98 -7.64 28.40
C LEU A 107 9.95 -6.56 27.33
N ASP A 108 11.09 -5.98 26.99
CA ASP A 108 11.20 -5.07 25.85
C ASP A 108 10.83 -5.78 24.53
N ILE A 109 11.27 -7.03 24.38
CA ILE A 109 10.92 -7.88 23.22
C ILE A 109 9.44 -8.28 23.28
N VAL A 110 8.95 -8.68 24.45
CA VAL A 110 7.54 -9.07 24.64
C VAL A 110 6.60 -7.91 24.28
N GLY A 111 7.01 -6.66 24.54
CA GLY A 111 6.25 -5.45 24.16
C GLY A 111 6.01 -5.29 22.65
N ALA A 112 6.77 -5.99 21.81
CA ALA A 112 6.58 -6.03 20.36
C ALA A 112 5.36 -6.84 19.90
N TYR A 113 4.76 -7.62 20.81
CA TYR A 113 3.64 -8.52 20.53
C TYR A 113 2.29 -7.96 20.99
N GLY A 114 1.22 -8.63 20.55
CA GLY A 114 -0.16 -8.27 20.85
C GLY A 114 -0.89 -7.69 19.65
N LEU A 115 -2.04 -7.07 19.94
CA LEU A 115 -2.88 -6.45 18.90
C LEU A 115 -2.13 -5.31 18.19
N LYS A 116 -2.10 -5.40 16.86
CA LYS A 116 -1.56 -4.36 15.96
C LYS A 116 -2.68 -3.82 15.06
N THR A 117 -2.60 -2.54 14.72
CA THR A 117 -3.52 -1.93 13.73
C THR A 117 -2.86 -1.72 12.38
N ASN A 118 -1.53 -1.63 12.34
CA ASN A 118 -0.74 -1.55 11.12
C ASN A 118 0.53 -2.41 11.23
N GLU A 119 1.22 -2.59 10.10
CA GLU A 119 2.42 -3.41 9.98
C GLU A 119 3.68 -2.76 10.61
N ASP A 120 3.69 -1.44 10.71
CA ASP A 120 4.84 -0.64 11.19
C ASP A 120 4.86 -0.49 12.73
N GLU A 121 3.77 -0.86 13.39
CA GLU A 121 3.62 -0.84 14.85
C GLU A 121 4.37 -1.98 15.54
N ARG A 122 4.96 -1.64 16.70
CA ARG A 122 5.52 -2.62 17.65
C ARG A 122 6.55 -3.54 17.00
N ASN A 123 7.40 -2.98 16.14
CA ASN A 123 8.52 -3.69 15.56
C ASN A 123 9.76 -3.46 16.43
N PHE A 124 10.21 -4.52 17.10
CA PHE A 124 11.46 -4.51 17.85
C PHE A 124 12.30 -5.67 17.37
N TYR A 125 13.32 -5.40 16.58
CA TYR A 125 14.29 -6.40 16.14
C TYR A 125 15.60 -6.09 16.85
N GLY A 126 16.00 -6.93 17.77
CA GLY A 126 17.14 -6.61 18.62
C GLY A 126 17.64 -7.81 19.39
N TRP A 127 18.91 -7.72 19.79
CA TRP A 127 19.58 -8.63 20.71
C TRP A 127 19.71 -7.96 22.07
N ARG A 128 19.48 -8.73 23.12
CA ARG A 128 19.67 -8.36 24.52
C ARG A 128 20.42 -9.48 25.18
N GLU A 129 21.44 -9.14 25.95
CA GLU A 129 22.17 -10.10 26.76
C GLU A 129 22.37 -9.56 28.18
N SER A 130 22.40 -10.47 29.14
CA SER A 130 22.73 -10.16 30.53
C SER A 130 23.85 -11.06 31.00
N GLY A 131 25.03 -10.48 31.21
CA GLY A 131 26.23 -11.19 31.66
C GLY A 131 26.11 -11.81 33.06
N ALA A 132 25.18 -11.35 33.89
CA ALA A 132 25.01 -11.85 35.25
C ALA A 132 24.44 -13.28 35.32
N ARG A 133 23.76 -13.75 34.25
CA ARG A 133 23.00 -15.03 34.26
C ARG A 133 23.09 -15.83 32.96
N HIS A 134 24.01 -15.48 32.06
CA HIS A 134 24.08 -16.08 30.71
C HIS A 134 22.70 -16.10 30.03
N GLU A 135 22.02 -14.96 30.09
CA GLU A 135 20.71 -14.78 29.48
C GLU A 135 20.88 -14.04 28.16
N VAL A 136 20.25 -14.57 27.12
CA VAL A 136 20.14 -13.93 25.82
C VAL A 136 18.69 -13.91 25.40
N CYS A 137 18.26 -12.81 24.81
CA CYS A 137 16.98 -12.76 24.14
C CYS A 137 17.04 -11.90 22.89
N TYR A 138 16.31 -12.33 21.87
CA TYR A 138 16.29 -11.65 20.60
C TYR A 138 14.99 -11.91 19.85
N ASN A 139 14.65 -11.00 18.93
CA ASN A 139 13.46 -11.11 18.11
C ASN A 139 13.82 -11.09 16.62
N VAL A 140 13.54 -12.20 15.93
CA VAL A 140 13.97 -12.43 14.55
C VAL A 140 12.82 -12.11 13.60
N PRO A 141 12.96 -11.07 12.77
CA PRO A 141 12.04 -10.88 11.65
C PRO A 141 12.29 -11.94 10.58
N HIS A 142 11.20 -12.43 10.00
CA HIS A 142 11.26 -13.42 8.92
C HIS A 142 10.02 -13.30 8.05
N VAL A 143 10.14 -13.71 6.80
CA VAL A 143 9.03 -13.71 5.85
C VAL A 143 8.47 -15.12 5.71
N GLU A 144 7.15 -15.27 5.64
CA GLU A 144 6.56 -16.55 5.19
C GLU A 144 5.29 -16.33 4.39
N ARG A 145 5.01 -17.25 3.48
CA ARG A 145 3.77 -17.26 2.71
C ARG A 145 2.58 -17.55 3.63
N HIS A 146 1.53 -16.74 3.54
CA HIS A 146 0.35 -16.91 4.40
C HIS A 146 -0.70 -17.88 3.80
N GLY A 147 -0.55 -18.30 2.53
CA GLY A 147 -1.43 -19.27 1.89
C GLY A 147 -2.87 -18.81 1.67
N ARG A 148 -3.10 -17.49 1.58
CA ARG A 148 -4.42 -16.89 1.31
C ARG A 148 -4.40 -16.38 -0.12
N ASP A 149 -5.57 -16.31 -0.74
CA ASP A 149 -5.74 -15.74 -2.09
C ASP A 149 -5.74 -14.21 -2.01
N LEU A 150 -4.57 -13.64 -1.75
CA LEU A 150 -4.32 -12.20 -1.71
C LEU A 150 -3.26 -11.85 -2.75
N ARG A 151 -3.32 -10.62 -3.25
CA ARG A 151 -2.37 -10.10 -4.25
C ARG A 151 -0.91 -10.25 -3.82
N ASP A 152 -0.63 -9.99 -2.54
CA ASP A 152 0.67 -10.23 -1.94
C ASP A 152 0.63 -11.54 -1.14
N PRO A 153 1.38 -12.58 -1.52
CA PRO A 153 1.34 -13.87 -0.84
C PRO A 153 2.18 -13.89 0.45
N TRP A 154 2.98 -12.86 0.70
CA TRP A 154 3.96 -12.82 1.79
C TRP A 154 3.43 -12.10 3.01
N SER A 155 4.01 -12.44 4.17
CA SER A 155 3.84 -11.66 5.38
C SER A 155 5.16 -11.58 6.12
N LEU A 156 5.53 -10.37 6.53
CA LEU A 156 6.62 -10.17 7.46
C LEU A 156 6.13 -10.50 8.87
N ARG A 157 6.80 -11.46 9.51
CA ARG A 157 6.51 -11.97 10.85
C ARG A 157 7.73 -11.80 11.74
N GLN A 158 7.55 -12.03 13.03
CA GLN A 158 8.62 -11.97 14.02
C GLN A 158 8.47 -13.11 15.03
N THR A 159 9.58 -13.76 15.36
CA THR A 159 9.66 -14.84 16.36
C THR A 159 10.72 -14.47 17.38
N ALA A 160 10.33 -14.44 18.65
CA ALA A 160 11.21 -14.08 19.74
C ALA A 160 11.70 -15.30 20.48
N PHE A 161 12.93 -15.22 20.94
CA PHE A 161 13.63 -16.24 21.67
C PHE A 161 14.18 -15.62 22.95
N TYR A 162 13.97 -16.31 24.05
CA TYR A 162 14.71 -16.15 25.28
C TYR A 162 15.42 -17.45 25.57
N HIS A 163 16.69 -17.36 25.92
CA HIS A 163 17.51 -18.47 26.34
C HIS A 163 18.28 -18.06 27.59
N GLN A 164 18.26 -18.94 28.60
CA GLN A 164 19.04 -18.81 29.82
C GLN A 164 19.79 -20.11 30.05
N HIS A 165 21.10 -20.02 30.20
CA HIS A 165 21.93 -21.16 30.59
C HIS A 165 22.30 -21.09 32.07
N SER A 166 21.89 -22.08 32.85
CA SER A 166 22.21 -22.15 34.28
C SER A 166 23.47 -22.98 34.50
N ARG A 167 24.59 -22.31 34.85
CA ARG A 167 25.86 -23.00 35.20
C ARG A 167 25.73 -23.96 36.39
N ASN A 168 24.79 -23.72 37.31
CA ASN A 168 24.63 -24.52 38.53
C ASN A 168 23.92 -25.86 38.27
N THR A 169 23.09 -25.93 37.23
CA THR A 169 22.24 -27.09 36.94
C THR A 169 22.52 -27.67 35.55
N GLU A 170 23.46 -27.08 34.80
CA GLU A 170 23.78 -27.35 33.39
C GLU A 170 22.56 -27.43 32.45
N ALA A 171 21.45 -26.81 32.87
CA ALA A 171 20.16 -26.90 32.19
C ALA A 171 19.88 -25.61 31.42
N SER A 172 19.52 -25.75 30.14
CA SER A 172 19.13 -24.63 29.28
C SER A 172 17.62 -24.41 29.30
N ARG A 173 17.19 -23.17 29.53
CA ARG A 173 15.76 -22.79 29.57
C ARG A 173 15.44 -21.87 28.41
N TRP A 174 14.34 -22.15 27.73
CA TRP A 174 13.94 -21.44 26.51
C TRP A 174 12.50 -20.98 26.57
N ILE A 175 12.25 -19.75 26.15
CA ILE A 175 10.90 -19.25 25.86
C ILE A 175 10.89 -18.80 24.40
N VAL A 176 9.95 -19.33 23.62
CA VAL A 176 9.78 -18.98 22.20
C VAL A 176 8.42 -18.36 21.99
N LEU A 177 8.36 -17.13 21.48
CA LEU A 177 7.11 -16.44 21.17
C LEU A 177 6.82 -16.48 19.67
N ASN A 178 5.57 -16.77 19.32
CA ASN A 178 5.06 -16.75 17.94
C ASN A 178 5.84 -17.65 16.96
N ALA A 179 6.28 -18.83 17.41
CA ALA A 179 6.80 -19.84 16.49
C ALA A 179 5.69 -20.35 15.55
N SER A 180 5.91 -20.27 14.24
CA SER A 180 4.96 -20.81 13.27
C SER A 180 4.84 -22.34 13.42
N PRO A 181 3.73 -22.97 12.97
CA PRO A 181 3.59 -24.42 13.02
C PRO A 181 4.75 -25.16 12.33
N ARG A 182 5.29 -24.59 11.25
CA ARG A 182 6.46 -25.09 10.54
C ARG A 182 7.71 -24.99 11.42
N THR A 183 7.97 -23.82 12.01
CA THR A 183 9.10 -23.61 12.93
C THR A 183 9.08 -24.59 14.09
N ARG A 184 7.92 -24.77 14.72
CA ARG A 184 7.74 -25.72 15.82
C ARG A 184 8.00 -27.16 15.38
N ALA A 185 7.39 -27.62 14.28
CA ALA A 185 7.57 -28.99 13.80
C ALA A 185 9.03 -29.30 13.44
N THR A 186 9.76 -28.34 12.86
CA THR A 186 11.18 -28.47 12.57
C THR A 186 12.02 -28.51 13.85
N LEU A 187 11.71 -27.68 14.85
CA LEU A 187 12.37 -27.70 16.15
C LEU A 187 12.13 -29.03 16.87
N ASP A 188 10.89 -29.50 16.92
CA ASP A 188 10.53 -30.78 17.57
C ASP A 188 11.30 -31.95 16.94
N ARG A 189 11.39 -31.99 15.60
CA ARG A 189 12.19 -32.99 14.87
C ARG A 189 13.68 -32.89 15.18
N PHE A 190 14.22 -31.68 15.26
CA PHE A 190 15.63 -31.46 15.58
C PHE A 190 15.96 -31.97 16.98
N LEU A 191 15.16 -31.59 17.97
CA LEU A 191 15.34 -32.02 19.37
C LEU A 191 15.17 -33.53 19.54
N ALA A 192 14.24 -34.16 18.80
CA ALA A 192 14.08 -35.61 18.81
C ALA A 192 15.27 -36.34 18.17
N SER A 193 15.94 -35.72 17.19
CA SER A 193 17.07 -36.32 16.48
C SER A 193 18.41 -36.21 17.22
N ASP A 194 18.60 -35.15 18.00
CA ASP A 194 19.83 -34.90 18.76
C ASP A 194 19.54 -34.26 20.11
N THR A 195 19.34 -35.09 21.13
CA THR A 195 19.12 -34.65 22.52
C THR A 195 20.40 -34.17 23.21
N ARG A 196 21.57 -34.30 22.57
CA ARG A 196 22.88 -33.86 23.07
C ARG A 196 23.39 -32.59 22.42
N CYS A 197 22.56 -31.93 21.60
CA CYS A 197 22.97 -30.71 20.92
C CYS A 197 23.27 -29.59 21.94
N CYS A 198 24.31 -28.80 21.67
CA CYS A 198 24.63 -27.61 22.46
C CYS A 198 23.58 -26.50 22.20
N SER A 199 23.48 -25.53 23.11
CA SER A 199 22.56 -24.40 22.97
C SER A 199 22.78 -23.63 21.65
N LEU A 200 24.04 -23.48 21.22
CA LEU A 200 24.37 -22.85 19.94
C LEU A 200 23.77 -23.60 18.74
N ALA A 201 23.77 -24.94 18.74
CA ALA A 201 23.18 -25.72 17.65
C ALA A 201 21.68 -25.44 17.51
N VAL A 202 20.96 -25.26 18.63
CA VAL A 202 19.55 -24.87 18.63
C VAL A 202 19.37 -23.46 18.05
N HIS A 203 20.17 -22.48 18.47
CA HIS A 203 20.14 -21.13 17.91
C HIS A 203 20.40 -21.13 16.40
N THR A 204 21.46 -21.81 15.96
CA THR A 204 21.83 -21.91 14.55
C THR A 204 20.72 -22.55 13.71
N GLN A 205 20.11 -23.63 14.19
CA GLN A 205 19.00 -24.29 13.51
C GLN A 205 17.78 -23.38 13.37
N LEU A 206 17.43 -22.65 14.43
CA LEU A 206 16.30 -21.71 14.44
C LEU A 206 16.52 -20.53 13.49
N LEU A 207 17.70 -19.89 13.54
CA LEU A 207 18.03 -18.76 12.67
C LEU A 207 18.04 -19.16 11.19
N THR A 208 18.66 -20.31 10.87
CA THR A 208 18.73 -20.82 9.50
C THR A 208 17.34 -21.13 8.95
N MET A 209 16.49 -21.76 9.77
CA MET A 209 15.12 -22.08 9.38
C MET A 209 14.27 -20.82 9.14
N LEU A 210 14.33 -19.84 10.05
CA LEU A 210 13.62 -18.57 9.87
C LEU A 210 14.15 -17.74 8.69
N GLY A 211 15.43 -17.87 8.37
CA GLY A 211 16.06 -17.19 7.23
C GLY A 211 15.70 -17.75 5.85
N SER A 212 15.19 -18.99 5.79
CA SER A 212 15.08 -19.76 4.53
C SER A 212 14.19 -19.12 3.44
N ASN A 213 13.22 -18.30 3.82
CA ASN A 213 12.27 -17.70 2.87
C ASN A 213 12.73 -16.33 2.33
N TRP A 214 13.86 -15.78 2.78
CA TRP A 214 14.33 -14.48 2.29
C TRP A 214 14.70 -14.49 0.81
N MET A 215 15.33 -15.57 0.33
CA MET A 215 15.67 -15.73 -1.08
C MET A 215 14.46 -15.61 -2.01
N PRO A 216 13.41 -16.47 -1.90
CA PRO A 216 12.25 -16.37 -2.78
C PRO A 216 11.48 -15.07 -2.60
N TYR A 217 11.49 -14.46 -1.41
CA TYR A 217 10.85 -13.15 -1.20
C TYR A 217 11.56 -12.02 -1.94
N VAL A 218 12.90 -11.97 -1.88
CA VAL A 218 13.70 -10.97 -2.60
C VAL A 218 13.57 -11.15 -4.12
N GLU A 219 13.44 -12.38 -4.59
CA GLU A 219 13.14 -12.70 -5.98
C GLU A 219 11.77 -12.15 -6.40
N ASP A 220 10.71 -12.40 -5.62
CA ASP A 220 9.37 -11.87 -5.89
C ASP A 220 9.37 -10.33 -5.93
N LEU A 221 10.11 -9.65 -5.04
CA LEU A 221 10.28 -8.18 -5.10
C LEU A 221 11.03 -7.71 -6.36
N THR A 222 12.02 -8.49 -6.80
CA THR A 222 12.80 -8.20 -8.02
C THR A 222 11.91 -8.29 -9.25
N VAL A 223 11.07 -9.33 -9.33
CA VAL A 223 10.11 -9.53 -10.42
C VAL A 223 9.08 -8.39 -10.44
N ALA A 224 8.51 -8.04 -9.27
CA ALA A 224 7.56 -6.94 -9.16
C ALA A 224 8.16 -5.59 -9.63
N LEU A 225 9.42 -5.32 -9.31
CA LEU A 225 10.10 -4.11 -9.80
C LEU A 225 10.36 -4.18 -11.31
N LEU A 226 10.75 -5.34 -11.83
CA LEU A 226 11.02 -5.54 -13.25
C LEU A 226 9.77 -5.31 -14.11
N GLU A 227 8.60 -5.72 -13.64
CA GLU A 227 7.33 -5.45 -14.32
C GLU A 227 7.08 -3.95 -14.47
N GLN A 228 7.31 -3.17 -13.40
CA GLN A 228 7.14 -1.72 -13.43
C GLN A 228 8.22 -1.02 -14.29
N ASP A 229 9.46 -1.50 -14.24
CA ASP A 229 10.55 -0.97 -15.06
C ASP A 229 10.31 -1.19 -16.56
N ASN A 230 9.82 -2.37 -16.95
CA ASN A 230 9.44 -2.66 -18.33
C ASN A 230 8.31 -1.74 -18.80
N LYS A 231 7.27 -1.55 -17.98
CA LYS A 231 6.18 -0.60 -18.30
C LYS A 231 6.71 0.82 -18.51
N ALA A 232 7.62 1.28 -17.65
CA ALA A 232 8.20 2.62 -17.73
C ALA A 232 9.06 2.79 -18.99
N SER A 233 9.96 1.84 -19.22
CA SER A 233 10.95 1.86 -20.32
C SER A 233 10.32 1.74 -21.70
N TYR A 234 9.24 0.96 -21.83
CA TYR A 234 8.55 0.72 -23.10
C TYR A 234 7.23 1.50 -23.22
N SER A 235 7.10 2.58 -22.45
CA SER A 235 5.91 3.44 -22.50
C SER A 235 5.83 4.21 -23.82
N SER A 236 4.65 4.21 -24.45
CA SER A 236 4.43 5.01 -25.67
C SER A 236 4.29 6.48 -25.29
N ILE A 237 5.36 7.23 -25.54
CA ILE A 237 5.37 8.69 -25.38
C ILE A 237 4.57 9.37 -26.50
N ASP A 238 4.51 8.72 -27.67
CA ASP A 238 3.89 9.25 -28.88
C ASP A 238 2.70 8.39 -29.34
N LYS A 239 1.59 9.01 -29.71
CA LYS A 239 0.32 8.35 -30.08
C LYS A 239 0.42 7.50 -31.36
N LEU A 240 1.55 7.54 -32.05
CA LEU A 240 1.80 6.82 -33.31
C LEU A 240 2.06 5.32 -33.13
N ARG A 241 2.30 4.84 -31.91
CA ARG A 241 2.52 3.40 -31.62
C ARG A 241 1.37 2.86 -30.77
N ASP A 242 0.41 2.24 -31.44
CA ASP A 242 -0.80 1.63 -30.88
C ASP A 242 -0.55 0.37 -30.02
N HIS A 243 0.73 0.03 -29.76
CA HIS A 243 1.14 -1.21 -29.09
C HIS A 243 2.13 -0.99 -27.92
N GLY A 244 2.29 0.25 -27.43
CA GLY A 244 3.16 0.55 -26.28
C GLY A 244 2.44 0.41 -24.93
N PHE A 245 3.21 0.25 -23.84
CA PHE A 245 2.64 0.27 -22.49
C PHE A 245 2.13 1.68 -22.14
N THR A 246 1.01 1.76 -21.43
CA THR A 246 0.47 3.03 -20.92
C THR A 246 0.80 3.17 -19.45
N VAL A 247 1.63 4.16 -19.11
CA VAL A 247 1.95 4.51 -17.72
C VAL A 247 0.87 5.43 -17.15
N THR A 248 0.44 5.14 -15.92
CA THR A 248 -0.63 5.84 -15.21
C THR A 248 -0.19 6.23 -13.79
N TYR A 249 -0.98 7.06 -13.11
CA TYR A 249 -0.76 7.36 -11.69
C TYR A 249 -0.89 6.11 -10.79
N HIS A 250 -1.61 5.09 -11.24
CA HIS A 250 -1.70 3.83 -10.51
C HIS A 250 -0.35 3.12 -10.42
N ASP A 251 0.43 3.10 -11.52
CA ASP A 251 1.77 2.49 -11.52
C ASP A 251 2.72 3.21 -10.55
N LEU A 252 2.55 4.54 -10.38
CA LEU A 252 3.28 5.31 -9.37
C LEU A 252 2.89 4.93 -7.93
N GLN A 253 1.59 4.71 -7.67
CA GLN A 253 1.12 4.20 -6.37
C GLN A 253 1.66 2.79 -6.10
N GLU A 254 1.67 1.91 -7.11
CA GLU A 254 2.23 0.56 -6.99
C GLU A 254 3.72 0.58 -6.66
N LEU A 255 4.50 1.45 -7.31
CA LEU A 255 5.91 1.65 -6.98
C LEU A 255 6.13 2.18 -5.56
N HIS A 256 5.30 3.10 -5.09
CA HIS A 256 5.39 3.57 -3.69
C HIS A 256 5.07 2.46 -2.68
N MET A 257 4.06 1.63 -2.96
CA MET A 257 3.78 0.46 -2.12
C MET A 257 4.95 -0.53 -2.14
N LEU A 258 5.55 -0.77 -3.31
CA LEU A 258 6.73 -1.63 -3.44
C LEU A 258 7.94 -1.06 -2.70
N GLN A 259 8.13 0.26 -2.72
CA GLN A 259 9.18 0.96 -1.96
C GLN A 259 9.04 0.70 -0.47
N ALA A 260 7.84 0.92 0.09
CA ALA A 260 7.58 0.67 1.51
C ALA A 260 7.88 -0.80 1.89
N LYS A 261 7.57 -1.75 1.01
CA LYS A 261 7.88 -3.18 1.23
C LYS A 261 9.39 -3.45 1.21
N ILE A 262 10.13 -2.84 0.27
CA ILE A 262 11.60 -2.97 0.20
C ILE A 262 12.26 -2.33 1.43
N ASP A 263 11.78 -1.18 1.89
CA ASP A 263 12.31 -0.50 3.07
C ASP A 263 12.10 -1.36 4.33
N ARG A 264 10.89 -1.89 4.55
CA ARG A 264 10.61 -2.83 5.66
C ARG A 264 11.49 -4.06 5.60
N ALA A 265 11.62 -4.66 4.42
CA ALA A 265 12.48 -5.82 4.21
C ALA A 265 13.95 -5.50 4.52
N SER A 266 14.41 -4.31 4.15
CA SER A 266 15.79 -3.88 4.40
C SER A 266 16.08 -3.77 5.90
N VAL A 267 15.19 -3.14 6.66
CA VAL A 267 15.28 -3.05 8.13
C VAL A 267 15.28 -4.43 8.77
N ALA A 268 14.39 -5.32 8.32
CA ALA A 268 14.27 -6.68 8.84
C ALA A 268 15.54 -7.52 8.57
N ILE A 269 16.06 -7.51 7.34
CA ILE A 269 17.27 -8.27 7.00
C ILE A 269 18.50 -7.72 7.72
N ASP A 270 18.63 -6.40 7.83
CA ASP A 270 19.73 -5.79 8.57
C ASP A 270 19.71 -6.24 10.05
N ALA A 271 18.51 -6.40 10.64
CA ALA A 271 18.37 -6.98 11.97
C ALA A 271 18.75 -8.48 12.01
N CYS A 272 18.39 -9.28 11.00
CA CYS A 272 18.84 -10.68 10.90
C CYS A 272 20.38 -10.79 10.87
N VAL A 273 21.05 -9.91 10.12
CA VAL A 273 22.52 -9.83 10.08
C VAL A 273 23.08 -9.51 11.45
N GLN A 274 22.52 -8.51 12.15
CA GLN A 274 22.97 -8.13 13.49
C GLN A 274 22.76 -9.25 14.51
N ILE A 275 21.59 -9.88 14.53
CA ILE A 275 21.28 -11.00 15.44
C ILE A 275 22.22 -12.18 15.21
N GLY A 276 22.50 -12.53 13.94
CA GLY A 276 23.45 -13.60 13.63
C GLY A 276 24.86 -13.29 14.12
N ARG A 277 25.34 -12.05 13.93
CA ARG A 277 26.65 -11.61 14.44
C ARG A 277 26.73 -11.60 15.96
N SER A 278 25.71 -11.08 16.63
CA SER A 278 25.64 -11.07 18.10
C SER A 278 25.59 -12.50 18.66
N CYS A 279 24.87 -13.41 17.98
CA CYS A 279 24.85 -14.82 18.36
C CYS A 279 26.24 -15.48 18.20
N SER A 280 26.95 -15.24 17.09
CA SER A 280 28.33 -15.74 16.93
C SER A 280 29.25 -15.24 18.04
N GLN A 281 29.26 -13.92 18.28
CA GLN A 281 30.11 -13.29 19.29
C GLN A 281 29.82 -13.80 20.71
N HIS A 282 28.54 -14.01 21.04
CA HIS A 282 28.14 -14.52 22.35
C HIS A 282 28.71 -15.91 22.62
N PHE A 283 28.66 -16.80 21.62
CA PHE A 283 29.10 -18.19 21.78
C PHE A 283 30.59 -18.42 21.47
N GLU A 284 31.27 -17.51 20.76
CA GLU A 284 32.74 -17.53 20.60
C GLU A 284 33.47 -17.37 21.94
N GLY A 285 32.90 -16.59 22.87
CA GLY A 285 33.46 -16.40 24.23
C GLY A 285 33.00 -17.44 25.26
N ALA A 286 32.03 -18.30 24.92
CA ALA A 286 31.40 -19.22 25.85
C ALA A 286 31.93 -20.64 25.68
N ALA A 287 32.60 -21.19 26.71
CA ALA A 287 33.01 -22.59 26.77
C ALA A 287 31.82 -23.55 27.04
N GLU A 288 30.68 -23.33 26.37
CA GLU A 288 29.40 -23.99 26.63
C GLU A 288 29.15 -25.23 25.76
N CYS A 289 30.21 -25.84 25.20
CA CYS A 289 30.04 -27.05 24.40
C CYS A 289 30.15 -28.31 25.27
N PRO A 290 29.08 -29.11 25.43
CA PRO A 290 29.20 -30.44 25.99
C PRO A 290 30.14 -31.25 25.10
N THR A 291 31.13 -31.92 25.70
CA THR A 291 32.11 -32.76 25.00
C THR A 291 31.49 -33.91 24.19
N ALA A 292 30.19 -34.20 24.42
CA ALA A 292 29.42 -35.27 23.79
C ALA A 292 28.40 -34.82 22.71
N SER A 293 28.43 -33.55 22.28
CA SER A 293 27.54 -33.07 21.19
C SER A 293 27.90 -33.74 19.86
N ARG A 294 26.90 -34.13 19.06
CA ARG A 294 27.12 -34.69 17.70
C ARG A 294 27.68 -33.65 16.74
N MET A 295 27.36 -32.38 16.95
CA MET A 295 27.89 -31.26 16.18
C MET A 295 28.85 -30.44 17.05
N PRO A 296 30.13 -30.29 16.66
CA PRO A 296 31.05 -29.40 17.34
C PRO A 296 30.56 -27.95 17.26
N CYS A 297 30.76 -27.18 18.33
CA CYS A 297 30.38 -25.76 18.35
C CYS A 297 31.01 -24.95 17.21
N GLN A 298 32.23 -25.29 16.78
CA GLN A 298 32.87 -24.65 15.63
C GLN A 298 32.05 -24.83 14.35
N SER A 299 31.55 -26.03 14.07
CA SER A 299 30.70 -26.26 12.91
C SER A 299 29.39 -25.46 12.98
N CYS A 300 28.83 -25.28 14.18
CA CYS A 300 27.66 -24.41 14.36
C CYS A 300 27.97 -22.93 14.08
N LEU A 301 29.15 -22.45 14.48
CA LEU A 301 29.63 -21.10 14.17
C LEU A 301 29.84 -20.90 12.67
N ASP A 302 30.41 -21.91 11.99
CA ASP A 302 30.62 -21.87 10.53
C ASP A 302 29.28 -21.76 9.79
N VAL A 303 28.28 -22.57 10.17
CA VAL A 303 26.92 -22.50 9.62
C VAL A 303 26.26 -21.14 9.91
N LEU A 304 26.46 -20.60 11.10
CA LEU A 304 25.95 -19.26 11.45
C LEU A 304 26.64 -18.16 10.63
N GLY A 305 27.94 -18.31 10.34
CA GLY A 305 28.68 -17.43 9.43
C GLY A 305 28.13 -17.45 8.00
N VAL A 306 27.73 -18.63 7.50
CA VAL A 306 27.03 -18.76 6.21
C VAL A 306 25.68 -18.03 6.26
N TYR A 307 24.88 -18.24 7.31
CA TYR A 307 23.62 -17.53 7.50
C TYR A 307 23.80 -15.99 7.48
N VAL A 308 24.77 -15.46 8.23
CA VAL A 308 25.06 -14.01 8.26
C VAL A 308 25.46 -13.51 6.87
N SER A 309 26.27 -14.28 6.14
CA SER A 309 26.70 -13.94 4.79
C SER A 309 25.54 -13.91 3.80
N ASP A 310 24.61 -14.86 3.89
CA ASP A 310 23.40 -14.90 3.08
C ASP A 310 22.46 -13.72 3.36
N MET A 311 22.21 -13.42 4.64
CA MET A 311 21.40 -12.26 5.01
C MET A 311 22.05 -10.95 4.53
N ALA A 312 23.37 -10.81 4.67
CA ALA A 312 24.10 -9.63 4.20
C ALA A 312 24.02 -9.47 2.67
N ARG A 313 24.10 -10.58 1.92
CA ARG A 313 23.90 -10.59 0.46
C ARG A 313 22.48 -10.12 0.10
N HIS A 314 21.46 -10.60 0.81
CA HIS A 314 20.09 -10.14 0.58
C HIS A 314 19.90 -8.65 0.89
N SER A 315 20.50 -8.14 1.97
CA SER A 315 20.50 -6.68 2.27
C SER A 315 21.13 -5.87 1.14
N GLN A 316 22.26 -6.31 0.59
CA GLN A 316 22.89 -5.66 -0.55
C GLN A 316 21.98 -5.67 -1.79
N THR A 317 21.28 -6.77 -2.05
CA THR A 317 20.31 -6.87 -3.15
C THR A 317 19.15 -5.89 -2.96
N LEU A 318 18.56 -5.82 -1.76
CA LEU A 318 17.48 -4.87 -1.47
C LEU A 318 17.93 -3.42 -1.66
N ARG A 319 19.16 -3.06 -1.24
CA ARG A 319 19.74 -1.72 -1.48
C ARG A 319 19.96 -1.41 -2.97
N ARG A 320 20.20 -2.44 -3.80
CA ARG A 320 20.26 -2.27 -5.27
C ARG A 320 18.86 -2.09 -5.86
N LEU A 321 17.89 -2.87 -5.38
CA LEU A 321 16.49 -2.75 -5.80
C LEU A 321 15.90 -1.38 -5.45
N ASP A 322 16.13 -0.87 -4.24
CA ASP A 322 15.67 0.49 -3.85
C ASP A 322 16.24 1.58 -4.76
N ARG A 323 17.54 1.53 -5.07
CA ARG A 323 18.16 2.49 -6.01
C ARG A 323 17.55 2.41 -7.41
N ARG A 324 17.30 1.19 -7.91
CA ARG A 324 16.64 0.99 -9.21
C ARG A 324 15.19 1.51 -9.15
N LEU A 325 14.45 1.20 -8.09
CA LEU A 325 13.09 1.67 -7.87
C LEU A 325 13.00 3.18 -7.92
N LYS A 326 13.90 3.89 -7.24
CA LYS A 326 13.97 5.36 -7.29
C LYS A 326 14.19 5.89 -8.71
N GLY A 327 15.01 5.22 -9.50
CA GLY A 327 15.21 5.54 -10.92
C GLY A 327 13.96 5.33 -11.76
N VAL A 328 13.24 4.21 -11.56
CA VAL A 328 11.98 3.92 -12.26
C VAL A 328 10.90 4.92 -11.87
N LEU A 329 10.82 5.29 -10.59
CA LEU A 329 9.87 6.28 -10.09
C LEU A 329 10.09 7.65 -10.73
N ASP A 330 11.36 8.10 -10.80
CA ASP A 330 11.73 9.33 -11.50
C ASP A 330 11.35 9.29 -12.99
N LEU A 331 11.62 8.17 -13.67
CA LEU A 331 11.24 7.98 -15.07
C LEU A 331 9.73 8.05 -15.28
N ILE A 332 8.94 7.30 -14.50
CA ILE A 332 7.47 7.32 -14.58
C ILE A 332 6.93 8.73 -14.30
N SER A 333 7.44 9.41 -13.28
CA SER A 333 7.04 10.79 -12.97
C SER A 333 7.30 11.72 -14.17
N LYS A 334 8.48 11.64 -14.79
CA LYS A 334 8.81 12.45 -15.98
C LYS A 334 7.92 12.12 -17.18
N VAL A 335 7.62 10.85 -17.43
CA VAL A 335 6.70 10.43 -18.50
C VAL A 335 5.30 11.00 -18.26
N LEU A 336 4.78 10.90 -17.04
CA LEU A 336 3.47 11.46 -16.69
C LEU A 336 3.43 12.98 -16.83
N MET A 337 4.47 13.68 -16.37
CA MET A 337 4.59 15.14 -16.54
C MET A 337 4.61 15.54 -18.01
N PHE A 338 5.42 14.86 -18.83
CA PHE A 338 5.49 15.13 -20.27
C PHE A 338 4.13 14.93 -20.95
N ARG A 339 3.41 13.85 -20.63
CA ARG A 339 2.07 13.59 -21.18
C ARG A 339 1.07 14.67 -20.77
N ASN A 340 1.13 15.13 -19.52
CA ASN A 340 0.27 16.21 -19.06
C ASN A 340 0.55 17.52 -19.80
N GLU A 341 1.81 17.85 -20.01
CA GLU A 341 2.23 19.03 -20.79
C GLU A 341 1.74 18.96 -22.24
N VAL A 342 1.91 17.80 -22.90
CA VAL A 342 1.41 17.59 -24.27
C VAL A 342 -0.13 17.70 -24.33
N LEU A 343 -0.84 17.21 -23.33
CA LEU A 343 -2.30 17.36 -23.26
C LEU A 343 -2.71 18.84 -23.11
N LEU A 344 -2.02 19.60 -22.25
CA LEU A 344 -2.27 21.03 -22.07
C LEU A 344 -1.96 21.84 -23.32
N GLN A 345 -0.85 21.56 -24.00
CA GLN A 345 -0.49 22.22 -25.26
C GLN A 345 -1.52 21.94 -26.36
N ASN A 346 -1.95 20.69 -26.50
CA ASN A 346 -3.00 20.33 -27.45
C ASN A 346 -4.31 21.03 -27.11
N PHE A 347 -4.72 21.07 -25.85
CA PHE A 347 -5.92 21.77 -25.41
C PHE A 347 -5.85 23.27 -25.71
N ASN A 348 -4.72 23.92 -25.40
CA ASN A 348 -4.49 25.34 -25.67
C ASN A 348 -4.53 25.64 -27.17
N ARG A 349 -3.94 24.78 -28.01
CA ARG A 349 -3.97 24.91 -29.46
C ARG A 349 -5.40 24.80 -30.02
N HIS A 350 -6.12 23.75 -29.64
CA HIS A 350 -7.52 23.59 -30.07
C HIS A 350 -8.41 24.73 -29.57
N SER A 351 -8.17 25.25 -28.36
CA SER A 351 -8.88 26.41 -27.83
C SER A 351 -8.55 27.68 -28.62
N GLY A 352 -7.29 27.87 -29.03
CA GLY A 352 -6.87 28.95 -29.92
C GLY A 352 -7.56 28.86 -31.28
N ASP A 353 -7.53 27.70 -31.93
CA ASP A 353 -8.19 27.45 -33.22
C ASP A 353 -9.71 27.71 -33.11
N THR A 354 -10.33 27.29 -32.00
CA THR A 354 -11.75 27.54 -31.73
C THR A 354 -12.04 29.03 -31.53
N LEU A 355 -11.16 29.75 -30.82
CA LEU A 355 -11.30 31.19 -30.62
C LEU A 355 -11.16 31.96 -31.93
N ASP A 356 -10.20 31.57 -32.78
CA ASP A 356 -10.01 32.16 -34.10
C ASP A 356 -11.24 31.94 -35.00
N ALA A 357 -11.81 30.73 -34.96
CA ALA A 357 -13.07 30.44 -35.67
C ALA A 357 -14.23 31.30 -35.15
N LEU A 358 -14.34 31.51 -33.84
CA LEU A 358 -15.36 32.39 -33.24
C LEU A 358 -15.16 33.86 -33.62
N LEU A 359 -13.90 34.34 -33.66
CA LEU A 359 -13.59 35.70 -34.12
C LEU A 359 -13.96 35.89 -35.59
N ALA A 360 -13.67 34.91 -36.45
CA ALA A 360 -14.08 34.94 -37.86
C ALA A 360 -15.60 34.99 -38.02
N ILE A 361 -16.35 34.16 -37.28
CA ILE A 361 -17.81 34.18 -37.27
C ILE A 361 -18.34 35.54 -36.79
N ASN A 362 -17.76 36.11 -35.73
CA ASN A 362 -18.19 37.39 -35.19
C ASN A 362 -17.94 38.53 -36.19
N GLN A 363 -16.77 38.57 -36.82
CA GLN A 363 -16.45 39.54 -37.88
C GLN A 363 -17.42 39.42 -39.06
N GLN A 364 -17.69 38.20 -39.52
CA GLN A 364 -18.67 37.94 -40.58
C GLN A 364 -20.07 38.41 -40.16
N SER A 365 -20.47 38.16 -38.91
CA SER A 365 -21.74 38.62 -38.36
C SER A 365 -21.84 40.14 -38.32
N ARG A 366 -20.77 40.85 -37.93
CA ARG A 366 -20.73 42.32 -37.95
C ARG A 366 -20.87 42.89 -39.35
N VAL A 367 -20.17 42.31 -40.34
CA VAL A 367 -20.31 42.71 -41.76
C VAL A 367 -21.74 42.44 -42.23
N HIS A 368 -22.28 41.25 -41.96
CA HIS A 368 -23.64 40.90 -42.33
C HIS A 368 -24.67 41.85 -41.70
N GLN A 369 -24.50 42.20 -40.43
CA GLN A 369 -25.36 43.14 -39.70
C GLN A 369 -25.29 44.55 -40.32
N ALA A 370 -24.10 45.04 -40.67
CA ALA A 370 -23.94 46.32 -41.35
C ALA A 370 -24.68 46.32 -42.71
N THR A 371 -24.51 45.27 -43.52
CA THR A 371 -25.21 45.13 -44.80
C THR A 371 -26.73 45.10 -44.62
N LEU A 372 -27.24 44.35 -43.63
CA LEU A 372 -28.66 44.31 -43.33
C LEU A 372 -29.20 45.69 -42.92
N THR A 373 -28.48 46.44 -42.07
CA THR A 373 -28.92 47.80 -41.69
C THR A 373 -28.98 48.74 -42.89
N GLN A 374 -28.04 48.63 -43.84
CA GLN A 374 -28.06 49.41 -45.07
C GLN A 374 -29.23 49.02 -45.97
N LEU A 375 -29.50 47.72 -46.14
CA LEU A 375 -30.65 47.22 -46.89
C LEU A 375 -31.99 47.66 -46.29
N PHE A 376 -32.11 47.68 -44.96
CA PHE A 376 -33.29 48.20 -44.29
C PHE A 376 -33.46 49.71 -44.53
N ALA A 377 -32.38 50.48 -44.50
CA ALA A 377 -32.43 51.91 -44.79
C ALA A 377 -32.88 52.20 -46.24
N THR A 378 -32.35 51.46 -47.22
CA THR A 378 -32.78 51.60 -48.63
C THR A 378 -34.22 51.14 -48.82
N ALA A 379 -34.62 50.01 -48.23
CA ALA A 379 -35.99 49.52 -48.31
C ALA A 379 -36.99 50.50 -47.66
N GLN A 380 -36.59 51.19 -46.59
CA GLN A 380 -37.40 52.24 -45.97
C GLN A 380 -37.56 53.45 -46.90
N ALA A 381 -36.48 53.90 -47.55
CA ALA A 381 -36.54 54.98 -48.52
C ALA A 381 -37.44 54.62 -49.73
N ASP A 382 -37.29 53.40 -50.26
CA ASP A 382 -38.14 52.88 -51.33
C ASP A 382 -39.61 52.81 -50.90
N SER A 383 -39.89 52.39 -49.65
CA SER A 383 -41.24 52.39 -49.11
C SER A 383 -41.84 53.80 -49.03
N VAL A 384 -41.05 54.81 -48.65
CA VAL A 384 -41.49 56.22 -48.65
C VAL A 384 -41.80 56.69 -50.07
N LEU A 385 -40.94 56.38 -51.05
CA LEU A 385 -41.15 56.75 -52.44
C LEU A 385 -42.41 56.09 -53.02
N LEU A 386 -42.62 54.80 -52.76
CA LEU A 386 -43.82 54.08 -53.19
C LEU A 386 -45.09 54.64 -52.56
N LYS A 387 -45.05 55.08 -51.30
CA LYS A 387 -46.17 55.78 -50.66
C LYS A 387 -46.47 57.10 -51.35
N ILE A 388 -45.45 57.92 -51.66
CA ILE A 388 -45.65 59.18 -52.37
C ILE A 388 -46.24 58.93 -53.76
N LEU A 389 -45.67 58.00 -54.53
CA LEU A 389 -46.16 57.66 -55.86
C LEU A 389 -47.61 57.17 -55.83
N SER A 390 -47.95 56.33 -54.83
CA SER A 390 -49.32 55.86 -54.61
C SER A 390 -50.26 57.00 -54.22
N ILE A 391 -49.84 57.96 -53.40
CA ILE A 391 -50.64 59.15 -53.07
C ILE A 391 -50.86 60.01 -54.32
N VAL A 392 -49.82 60.27 -55.10
CA VAL A 392 -49.93 61.04 -56.35
C VAL A 392 -50.86 60.34 -57.33
N ALA A 393 -50.70 59.04 -57.54
CA ALA A 393 -51.59 58.25 -58.40
C ALA A 393 -53.04 58.25 -57.88
N THR A 394 -53.26 58.01 -56.58
CA THR A 394 -54.63 57.98 -56.02
C THR A 394 -55.36 59.32 -56.09
N VAL A 395 -54.65 60.46 -56.04
CA VAL A 395 -55.24 61.79 -56.21
C VAL A 395 -55.45 62.15 -57.68
N TYR A 396 -54.41 61.97 -58.51
CA TYR A 396 -54.44 62.45 -59.89
C TYR A 396 -55.14 61.49 -60.85
N LEU A 397 -55.17 60.19 -60.59
CA LEU A 397 -55.73 59.21 -61.52
C LEU A 397 -57.26 59.31 -61.62
N PRO A 398 -58.04 59.46 -60.53
CA PRO A 398 -59.47 59.76 -60.62
C PRO A 398 -59.74 61.13 -61.25
N ALA A 399 -58.96 62.15 -60.88
CA ALA A 399 -59.12 63.51 -61.44
C ALA A 399 -58.81 63.56 -62.93
N SER A 400 -57.76 62.86 -63.39
CA SER A 400 -57.38 62.76 -64.81
C SER A 400 -58.41 61.96 -65.60
N LEU A 401 -58.96 60.89 -65.02
CA LEU A 401 -60.07 60.16 -65.63
C LEU A 401 -61.29 61.08 -65.82
N ILE A 402 -61.68 61.83 -64.79
CA ILE A 402 -62.77 62.81 -64.86
C ILE A 402 -62.44 63.86 -65.94
N ALA A 403 -61.25 64.47 -65.91
CA ALA A 403 -60.84 65.46 -66.89
C ALA A 403 -60.87 64.93 -68.33
N THR A 404 -60.45 63.68 -68.54
CA THR A 404 -60.47 63.01 -69.85
C THR A 404 -61.90 62.71 -70.31
N VAL A 405 -62.78 62.28 -69.40
CA VAL A 405 -64.21 62.07 -69.69
C VAL A 405 -64.87 63.39 -70.08
N PHE A 406 -64.57 64.48 -69.38
CA PHE A 406 -65.09 65.82 -69.69
C PHE A 406 -64.45 66.46 -70.93
N SER A 407 -63.19 66.14 -71.27
CA SER A 407 -62.53 66.62 -72.49
C SER A 407 -62.89 65.80 -73.72
N SER A 408 -63.32 64.56 -73.53
CA SER A 408 -63.86 63.75 -74.61
C SER A 408 -65.25 64.26 -75.00
N ASN A 409 -65.64 64.08 -76.26
CA ASN A 409 -66.97 64.48 -76.76
C ASN A 409 -68.16 63.74 -76.09
N LEU A 410 -67.93 62.98 -75.01
CA LEU A 410 -68.93 62.29 -74.20
C LEU A 410 -69.84 63.26 -73.43
N ILE A 411 -69.32 64.38 -72.92
CA ILE A 411 -70.10 65.36 -72.16
C ILE A 411 -70.14 66.66 -72.94
N GLN A 412 -71.33 67.07 -73.37
CA GLN A 412 -71.53 68.29 -74.15
C GLN A 412 -72.35 69.29 -73.35
N SER A 413 -71.92 70.56 -73.36
CA SER A 413 -72.67 71.66 -72.78
C SER A 413 -73.71 72.15 -73.80
N ALA A 414 -74.98 71.78 -73.61
CA ALA A 414 -76.06 72.26 -74.46
C ALA A 414 -76.63 73.56 -73.88
N THR A 415 -76.61 74.63 -74.67
CA THR A 415 -77.27 75.90 -74.34
C THR A 415 -78.75 75.82 -74.71
N VAL A 416 -79.63 75.87 -73.71
CA VAL A 416 -81.08 75.93 -73.96
C VAL A 416 -81.43 77.38 -74.29
N ALA A 417 -81.95 77.59 -75.51
CA ALA A 417 -82.44 78.89 -75.96
C ALA A 417 -83.79 79.22 -75.30
N ALA A 418 -83.75 79.71 -74.06
CA ALA A 418 -84.66 80.70 -73.49
C ALA A 418 -84.29 80.92 -72.00
N THR A 419 -84.01 82.18 -71.65
CA THR A 419 -83.77 82.72 -70.29
C THR A 419 -82.47 82.32 -69.55
N GLN A 420 -81.63 83.34 -69.36
CA GLN A 420 -80.45 83.51 -68.52
C GLN A 420 -79.86 82.29 -67.76
N GLY A 421 -78.66 81.89 -68.19
CA GLY A 421 -77.54 81.66 -67.26
C GLY A 421 -77.26 80.25 -66.74
N SER A 422 -78.00 79.21 -67.13
CA SER A 422 -77.74 77.85 -66.64
C SER A 422 -77.29 76.91 -67.75
N GLN A 423 -76.02 76.50 -67.73
CA GLN A 423 -75.49 75.43 -68.59
C GLN A 423 -75.80 74.06 -67.96
N ARG A 424 -76.44 73.16 -68.71
CA ARG A 424 -76.67 71.77 -68.29
C ARG A 424 -75.72 70.84 -69.06
N LEU A 425 -75.03 69.97 -68.32
CA LEU A 425 -74.19 68.92 -68.89
C LEU A 425 -75.07 67.76 -69.36
N VAL A 426 -74.93 67.34 -70.62
CA VAL A 426 -75.70 66.24 -71.23
C VAL A 426 -74.73 65.22 -71.84
N LEU A 427 -75.03 63.92 -71.67
CA LEU A 427 -74.25 62.82 -72.27
C LEU A 427 -74.51 62.73 -73.78
N SER A 428 -73.45 62.52 -74.55
CA SER A 428 -73.50 62.37 -76.01
C SER A 428 -74.25 61.10 -76.43
N PRO A 429 -75.19 61.17 -77.40
CA PRO A 429 -75.97 60.01 -77.84
C PRO A 429 -75.16 58.91 -78.57
N GLN A 430 -73.93 59.20 -79.03
CA GLN A 430 -73.13 58.27 -79.85
C GLN A 430 -72.22 57.33 -79.05
N PHE A 431 -72.34 57.30 -77.72
CA PHE A 431 -71.38 56.58 -76.88
C PHE A 431 -71.56 55.05 -76.83
N TRP A 432 -72.75 54.52 -77.11
CA TRP A 432 -73.06 53.07 -76.99
C TRP A 432 -73.43 52.40 -78.33
N THR A 433 -72.62 52.64 -79.35
CA THR A 433 -72.54 51.80 -80.56
C THR A 433 -71.07 51.50 -80.82
#